data_AF-A0A2G2Z2H8-F1
#
_entry.id   AF-A0A2G2Z2H8-F1
#
_cell.length_a   1.000
_cell.length_b   1.000
_cell.length_c   1.000
_cell.angle_alpha   90.00
_cell.angle_beta   90.00
_cell.angle_gamma   90.00
#
_symmetry.space_group_name_H-M   'P 1'
#
loop_
_entity.id
_entity.type
_entity.pdbx_description
1 polymer ?
#
loop_
_entity_poly.entity_id
_entity_poly.type
_entity_poly.pdbx_seq_one_letter_code
_entity_poly.pdbx_strand_id
1 'polypeptide(L)'
;MSSDINELYRRVIYRNNTLTDLLTTSRSTPGELVMCQEKLVQEAVDTLLDNGIQGQLMRDGHNKVYKSFSNVIESKKGRFCETLLGKQVDYSGCSIIVVGPSLSLHRCGLPREIEIELFQTFVIRGLIRQHLASNIGVAKSKIREKKPIAWEILQEVM
;
A
#
# COMPACT_ATOMS: atom_id res chain seq x y z
N MET A 1 3.73 3.68 -14.54
CA MET A 1 2.25 3.69 -14.51
C MET A 1 1.81 4.86 -13.68
N SER A 2 1.15 5.86 -14.28
CA SER A 2 0.65 7.04 -13.57
C SER A 2 -0.63 6.65 -12.80
N SER A 3 -0.85 7.19 -11.60
CA SER A 3 -2.10 6.96 -10.88
C SER A 3 -3.28 7.60 -11.63
N ASP A 4 -4.49 7.03 -11.44
CA ASP A 4 -5.73 7.60 -12.00
C ASP A 4 -5.90 9.07 -11.56
N ILE A 5 -5.54 9.39 -10.31
CA ILE A 5 -5.54 10.75 -9.74
C ILE A 5 -4.65 11.71 -10.52
N ASN A 6 -3.44 11.29 -10.91
CA ASN A 6 -2.53 12.13 -11.68
C ASN A 6 -3.11 12.50 -13.05
N GLU A 7 -3.85 11.59 -13.67
CA GLU A 7 -4.49 11.86 -14.97
C GLU A 7 -5.64 12.86 -14.82
N LEU A 8 -6.46 12.71 -13.77
CA LEU A 8 -7.50 13.68 -13.42
C LEU A 8 -6.89 15.07 -13.10
N TYR A 9 -5.76 15.12 -12.37
CA TYR A 9 -5.05 16.38 -12.10
C TYR A 9 -4.52 17.04 -13.37
N ARG A 10 -3.89 16.29 -14.27
CA ARG A 10 -3.40 16.82 -15.55
C ARG A 10 -4.52 17.47 -16.34
N ARG A 11 -5.72 16.88 -16.34
CA ARG A 11 -6.88 17.43 -17.00
C ARG A 11 -7.34 18.76 -16.37
N VAL A 12 -7.39 18.84 -15.04
CA VAL A 12 -7.70 20.11 -14.34
C VAL A 12 -6.69 21.19 -14.72
N ILE A 13 -5.39 20.87 -14.66
CA ILE A 13 -4.31 21.81 -15.01
C ILE A 13 -4.44 22.27 -16.47
N TYR A 14 -4.67 21.33 -17.38
CA TYR A 14 -4.82 21.64 -18.80
C TYR A 14 -6.02 22.56 -19.07
N ARG A 15 -7.19 22.28 -18.47
CA ARG A 15 -8.39 23.13 -18.62
C ARG A 15 -8.19 24.51 -18.00
N ASN A 16 -7.55 24.58 -16.84
CA ASN A 16 -7.26 25.85 -16.17
C ASN A 16 -6.28 26.73 -16.98
N ASN A 17 -5.22 26.12 -17.52
CA ASN A 17 -4.27 26.84 -18.37
C ASN A 17 -4.95 27.32 -19.66
N THR A 18 -5.79 26.47 -20.27
CA THR A 18 -6.59 26.86 -21.44
C THR A 18 -7.49 28.07 -21.16
N LEU A 19 -8.19 28.09 -20.02
CA LEU A 19 -9.00 29.23 -19.59
C LEU A 19 -8.15 30.49 -19.33
N THR A 20 -6.99 30.33 -18.69
CA THR A 20 -6.06 31.43 -18.40
C THR A 20 -5.51 32.05 -19.69
N ASP A 21 -5.09 31.23 -20.65
CA ASP A 21 -4.59 31.66 -21.96
C ASP A 21 -5.68 32.39 -22.75
N LEU A 22 -6.93 31.92 -22.65
CA LEU A 22 -8.09 32.55 -23.26
C LEU A 22 -8.37 33.94 -22.69
N LEU A 23 -8.33 34.08 -21.36
CA LEU A 23 -8.56 35.36 -20.70
C LEU A 23 -7.44 36.38 -20.96
N THR A 24 -6.20 35.92 -21.13
CA THR A 24 -5.04 36.79 -21.35
C THR A 24 -4.86 37.20 -22.81
N THR A 25 -5.19 36.33 -23.76
CA THR A 25 -4.93 36.56 -25.19
C THR A 25 -6.03 37.38 -25.86
N SER A 26 -7.29 37.24 -25.46
CA SER A 26 -8.43 37.83 -26.20
C SER A 26 -9.15 38.92 -25.41
N ARG A 27 -8.82 40.18 -25.72
CA ARG A 27 -9.43 41.42 -25.20
C ARG A 27 -10.93 41.56 -25.53
N SER A 28 -11.47 40.73 -26.42
CA SER A 28 -12.85 40.73 -26.90
C SER A 28 -13.46 39.32 -26.93
N THR A 29 -13.11 38.46 -25.97
CA THR A 29 -13.68 37.12 -25.90
C THR A 29 -15.18 37.21 -25.55
N PRO A 30 -16.09 36.58 -26.32
CA PRO A 30 -17.49 36.51 -25.95
C PRO A 30 -17.66 35.85 -24.58
N GLY A 31 -18.49 36.44 -23.70
CA GLY A 31 -18.73 35.92 -22.36
C GLY A 31 -19.25 34.48 -22.36
N GLU A 32 -20.05 34.10 -23.36
CA GLU A 32 -20.54 32.71 -23.54
C GLU A 32 -19.40 31.70 -23.67
N LEU A 33 -18.32 32.07 -24.37
CA LEU A 33 -17.19 31.18 -24.58
C LEU A 33 -16.36 31.02 -23.30
N VAL A 34 -16.26 32.07 -22.49
CA VAL A 34 -15.66 32.01 -21.15
C VAL A 34 -16.47 31.08 -20.25
N MET A 35 -17.79 31.27 -20.19
CA MET A 35 -18.70 30.41 -19.42
C MET A 35 -18.58 28.93 -19.80
N CYS A 36 -18.42 28.63 -21.10
CA CYS A 36 -18.17 27.27 -21.57
C CYS A 36 -16.85 26.69 -21.06
N GLN A 37 -15.76 27.46 -21.03
CA GLN A 37 -14.47 26.99 -20.51
C GLN A 37 -14.49 26.84 -18.99
N GLU A 38 -15.13 27.76 -18.27
CA GLU A 38 -15.34 27.65 -16.82
C GLU A 38 -16.11 26.37 -16.47
N LYS A 39 -17.17 26.04 -17.23
CA LYS A 39 -17.90 24.78 -17.06
C LYS A 39 -17.00 23.56 -17.25
N LEU A 40 -16.12 23.56 -18.25
CA LEU A 40 -15.18 22.44 -18.46
C LEU A 40 -14.15 22.30 -17.34
N VAL A 41 -13.74 23.40 -16.72
CA VAL A 41 -12.87 23.38 -15.52
C VAL A 41 -13.66 22.79 -14.34
N GLN A 42 -14.90 23.24 -14.13
CA GLN A 42 -15.77 22.71 -13.06
C GLN A 42 -15.97 21.20 -13.22
N GLU A 43 -16.32 20.73 -14.41
CA GLU A 43 -16.49 19.30 -14.69
C GLU A 43 -15.21 18.50 -14.42
N ALA A 44 -14.03 19.06 -14.75
CA ALA A 44 -12.76 18.41 -14.46
C ALA A 44 -12.48 18.31 -12.95
N VAL A 45 -12.82 19.34 -12.17
CA VAL A 45 -12.68 19.36 -10.71
C VAL A 45 -13.67 18.40 -10.05
N ASP A 46 -14.93 18.41 -10.49
CA ASP A 46 -15.96 17.48 -10.01
C ASP A 46 -15.51 16.04 -10.22
N THR A 47 -15.01 15.71 -11.43
CA THR A 47 -14.49 14.38 -11.75
C THR A 47 -13.32 13.97 -10.86
N LEU A 48 -12.43 14.90 -10.52
CA LEU A 48 -11.28 14.65 -9.64
C LEU A 48 -11.73 14.32 -8.20
N LEU A 49 -12.70 15.07 -7.67
CA LEU A 49 -13.22 14.88 -6.31
C LEU A 49 -14.11 13.64 -6.21
N ASP A 50 -15.09 13.54 -7.10
CA ASP A 50 -15.99 12.40 -7.23
C ASP A 50 -16.50 12.26 -8.68
N ASN A 51 -15.92 11.28 -9.36
CA ASN A 51 -16.24 10.92 -10.75
C ASN A 51 -17.71 10.49 -10.94
N GLY A 52 -18.45 10.19 -9.87
CA GLY A 52 -19.86 9.78 -9.90
C GLY A 52 -20.89 10.90 -9.92
N ILE A 53 -20.54 12.12 -9.49
CA ILE A 53 -21.53 13.19 -9.20
C ILE A 53 -22.35 13.56 -10.44
N GLN A 54 -21.71 13.66 -11.60
CA GLN A 54 -22.37 14.13 -12.83
C GLN A 54 -23.10 13.01 -13.61
N GLY A 55 -23.18 11.79 -13.06
CA GLY A 55 -23.86 10.64 -13.67
C GLY A 55 -23.08 9.97 -14.81
N GLN A 56 -22.30 10.71 -15.60
CA GLN A 56 -21.41 10.15 -16.62
C GLN A 56 -20.00 9.93 -16.07
N LEU A 57 -19.68 8.67 -15.78
CA LEU A 57 -18.35 8.27 -15.31
C LEU A 57 -17.29 8.49 -16.39
N MET A 58 -16.25 9.24 -16.06
CA MET A 58 -15.09 9.40 -16.91
C MET A 58 -14.24 8.12 -16.94
N ARG A 59 -13.83 7.72 -18.15
CA ARG A 59 -13.09 6.48 -18.43
C ARG A 59 -11.83 6.76 -19.22
N ASP A 60 -10.86 5.86 -19.09
CA ASP A 60 -9.65 5.85 -19.91
C ASP A 60 -9.90 5.27 -21.31
N GLY A 61 -8.86 5.24 -22.16
CA GLY A 61 -8.91 4.66 -23.50
C GLY A 61 -9.18 3.15 -23.54
N HIS A 62 -9.08 2.46 -22.40
CA HIS A 62 -9.40 1.05 -22.24
C HIS A 62 -10.78 0.83 -21.58
N ASN A 63 -11.62 1.87 -21.53
CA ASN A 63 -12.96 1.85 -20.94
C ASN A 63 -12.96 1.56 -19.41
N LYS A 64 -11.82 1.70 -18.74
CA LYS A 64 -11.72 1.60 -17.27
C LYS A 64 -12.08 2.96 -16.66
N VAL A 65 -12.97 2.93 -15.68
CA VAL A 65 -13.38 4.13 -14.93
C VAL A 65 -12.22 4.64 -14.08
N TYR A 66 -11.94 5.95 -14.15
CA TYR A 66 -10.94 6.58 -13.29
C TYR A 66 -11.41 6.61 -11.84
N LYS A 67 -10.50 6.30 -10.91
CA LYS A 67 -10.74 6.44 -9.47
C LYS A 67 -10.50 7.88 -9.02
N SER A 68 -11.54 8.52 -8.50
CA SER A 68 -11.50 9.85 -7.87
C SER A 68 -11.02 9.78 -6.41
N PHE A 69 -10.87 10.95 -5.77
CA PHE A 69 -10.53 11.02 -4.34
C PHE A 69 -11.55 10.31 -3.44
N SER A 70 -12.84 10.50 -3.70
CA SER A 70 -13.90 9.85 -2.91
C SER A 70 -13.79 8.32 -2.99
N ASN A 71 -13.50 7.79 -4.19
CA ASN A 71 -13.31 6.34 -4.35
C ASN A 71 -12.08 5.80 -3.59
N VAL A 72 -11.03 6.61 -3.43
CA VAL A 72 -9.83 6.25 -2.66
C VAL A 72 -10.14 6.13 -1.17
N ILE A 73 -11.18 6.79 -0.67
CA ILE A 73 -11.55 6.80 0.75
C ILE A 73 -12.63 5.76 1.07
N GLU A 74 -13.77 5.81 0.36
CA GLU A 74 -15.01 5.13 0.79
C GLU A 74 -15.12 3.64 0.41
N SER A 75 -14.30 3.17 -0.52
CA SER A 75 -14.43 1.79 -1.03
C SER A 75 -14.00 0.74 0.00
N LYS A 76 -14.44 -0.52 -0.17
CA LYS A 76 -13.85 -1.67 0.54
C LYS A 76 -12.34 -1.77 0.31
N LYS A 77 -11.90 -1.41 -0.90
CA LYS A 77 -10.49 -1.23 -1.28
C LYS A 77 -9.97 0.21 -1.08
N GLY A 78 -10.67 0.98 -0.26
CA GLY A 78 -10.34 2.35 0.09
C GLY A 78 -9.43 2.39 1.30
N ARG A 79 -8.82 3.55 1.55
CA ARG A 79 -7.83 3.75 2.61
C ARG A 79 -8.39 3.46 4.00
N PHE A 80 -9.67 3.73 4.24
CA PHE A 80 -10.24 3.48 5.56
C PHE A 80 -10.21 1.98 5.90
N CYS A 81 -10.75 1.14 5.02
CA CYS A 81 -10.83 -0.30 5.25
C CYS A 81 -9.48 -1.01 5.09
N GLU A 82 -8.72 -0.72 4.04
CA GLU A 82 -7.48 -1.45 3.73
C GLU A 82 -6.25 -0.96 4.48
N THR A 83 -6.23 0.29 4.96
CA THR A 83 -5.03 0.89 5.56
C THR A 83 -5.23 1.32 7.01
N LEU A 84 -6.44 1.74 7.41
CA LEU A 84 -6.67 2.16 8.79
C LEU A 84 -7.16 0.99 9.66
N LEU A 85 -8.13 0.21 9.21
CA LEU A 85 -8.70 -0.91 9.98
C LEU A 85 -7.85 -2.18 9.90
N GLY A 86 -7.35 -2.51 8.71
CA GLY A 86 -6.42 -3.61 8.48
C GLY A 86 -5.04 -3.09 8.12
N LYS A 87 -3.98 -3.71 8.63
CA LYS A 87 -2.61 -3.43 8.21
C LYS A 87 -1.83 -4.73 8.06
N GLN A 88 -0.91 -4.73 7.12
CA GLN A 88 0.12 -5.75 7.08
C GLN A 88 1.03 -5.55 8.31
N VAL A 89 1.35 -6.64 8.98
CA VAL A 89 2.13 -6.63 10.23
C VAL A 89 3.38 -7.48 10.07
N ASP A 90 4.49 -6.98 10.63
CA ASP A 90 5.73 -7.73 10.76
C ASP A 90 5.59 -8.84 11.82
N TYR A 91 6.56 -9.75 11.88
CA TYR A 91 6.54 -10.91 12.79
C TYR A 91 5.28 -11.76 12.64
N SER A 92 4.85 -11.96 11.39
CA SER A 92 3.72 -12.80 11.03
C SER A 92 4.13 -13.88 10.03
N GLY A 93 3.39 -14.99 10.00
CA GLY A 93 3.65 -16.12 9.11
C GLY A 93 2.37 -16.93 8.85
N CYS A 94 2.31 -17.59 7.70
CA CYS A 94 1.19 -18.43 7.30
C CYS A 94 1.70 -19.80 6.82
N SER A 95 1.00 -20.88 7.20
CA SER A 95 1.30 -22.24 6.76
C SER A 95 0.03 -23.09 6.71
N ILE A 96 0.14 -24.30 6.12
CA ILE A 96 -0.95 -25.28 6.09
C ILE A 96 -1.05 -25.96 7.46
N ILE A 97 -2.28 -26.14 7.93
CA ILE A 97 -2.58 -26.79 9.21
C ILE A 97 -2.72 -28.30 8.98
N VAL A 98 -2.06 -29.09 9.82
CA VAL A 98 -2.14 -30.56 9.83
C VAL A 98 -2.48 -31.04 11.24
N VAL A 99 -3.20 -32.16 11.35
CA VAL A 99 -3.62 -32.73 12.64
C VAL A 99 -2.41 -33.24 13.42
N GLY A 100 -2.23 -32.75 14.66
CA GLY A 100 -1.17 -33.18 15.59
C GLY A 100 -1.75 -33.86 16.84
N PRO A 101 -2.09 -35.15 16.80
CA PRO A 101 -2.86 -35.81 17.88
C PRO A 101 -2.09 -35.97 19.21
N SER A 102 -0.77 -35.85 19.19
CA SER A 102 0.09 -35.94 20.38
C SER A 102 0.24 -34.61 21.15
N LEU A 103 -0.31 -33.52 20.62
CA LEU A 103 -0.20 -32.20 21.23
C LEU A 103 -1.31 -31.97 22.27
N SER A 104 -0.94 -31.35 23.39
CA SER A 104 -1.91 -30.87 24.39
C SER A 104 -2.69 -29.65 23.87
N LEU A 105 -3.85 -29.35 24.46
CA LEU A 105 -4.74 -28.26 24.04
C LEU A 105 -4.06 -26.88 23.92
N HIS A 106 -3.06 -26.60 24.75
CA HIS A 106 -2.35 -25.32 24.78
C HIS A 106 -1.11 -25.28 23.87
N ARG A 107 -0.85 -26.32 23.07
CA ARG A 107 0.35 -26.44 22.23
C ARG A 107 -0.01 -26.43 20.75
N CYS A 108 0.90 -25.91 19.94
CA CYS A 108 0.89 -26.07 18.49
C CYS A 108 2.30 -26.42 18.01
N GLY A 109 2.39 -27.13 16.88
CA GLY A 109 3.66 -27.36 16.21
C GLY A 109 3.89 -26.28 15.15
N LEU A 110 5.06 -25.66 15.16
CA LEU A 110 5.47 -24.70 14.14
C LEU A 110 6.60 -25.30 13.29
N PRO A 111 6.62 -25.06 11.97
CA PRO A 111 7.77 -25.42 11.14
C PRO A 111 9.01 -24.63 11.59
N ARG A 112 10.18 -25.30 11.69
CA ARG A 112 11.43 -24.67 12.16
C ARG A 112 11.82 -23.45 11.36
N GLU A 113 11.56 -23.47 10.05
CA GLU A 113 11.82 -22.34 9.15
C GLU A 113 10.96 -21.11 9.49
N ILE A 114 9.73 -21.32 9.95
CA ILE A 114 8.85 -20.22 10.36
C ILE A 114 9.26 -19.73 11.76
N GLU A 115 9.56 -20.65 12.67
CA GLU A 115 10.03 -20.30 14.02
C GLU A 115 11.27 -19.38 13.97
N ILE A 116 12.29 -19.75 13.19
CA ILE A 116 13.52 -18.95 13.14
C ILE A 116 13.31 -17.55 12.55
N GLU A 117 12.37 -17.39 11.62
CA GLU A 117 12.09 -16.08 11.02
C GLU A 117 11.26 -15.21 11.96
N LEU A 118 10.24 -15.78 12.61
CA LEU A 118 9.42 -15.07 13.61
C LEU A 118 10.25 -14.61 14.81
N PHE A 119 11.19 -15.44 15.26
CA PHE A 119 12.01 -15.16 16.43
C PHE A 119 13.42 -14.64 16.09
N GLN A 120 13.69 -14.28 14.83
CA GLN A 120 15.03 -13.93 14.33
C GLN A 120 15.73 -12.87 15.21
N THR A 121 15.00 -11.83 15.63
CA THR A 121 15.52 -10.77 16.50
C THR A 121 16.01 -11.31 17.85
N PHE A 122 15.27 -12.24 18.45
CA PHE A 122 15.63 -12.86 19.72
C PHE A 122 16.82 -13.81 19.57
N VAL A 123 16.87 -14.58 18.49
CA VAL A 123 18.00 -15.46 18.17
C VAL A 123 19.29 -14.65 17.94
N ILE A 124 19.21 -13.54 17.20
CA ILE A 124 20.35 -12.62 17.00
C ILE A 124 20.85 -12.09 18.35
N ARG A 125 19.93 -11.67 19.23
CA ARG A 125 20.28 -11.19 20.57
C ARG A 125 20.96 -12.29 21.41
N GLY A 126 20.45 -13.52 21.36
CA GLY A 126 21.04 -14.68 22.04
C GLY A 126 22.47 -14.97 21.57
N LEU A 127 22.68 -15.02 20.25
CA LEU A 127 23.99 -15.24 19.63
C LEU A 127 25.03 -14.21 20.07
N ILE A 128 24.65 -12.93 20.15
CA ILE A 128 25.57 -11.87 20.56
C ILE A 128 25.84 -11.95 22.07
N ARG A 129 24.81 -12.18 22.90
CA ARG A 129 24.95 -12.24 24.35
C ARG A 129 25.84 -13.40 24.81
N GLN A 130 25.78 -14.53 24.12
CA GLN A 130 26.63 -15.69 24.42
C GLN A 130 28.02 -15.61 23.76
N HIS A 131 28.37 -14.46 23.15
CA HIS A 131 29.62 -14.25 22.40
C HIS A 131 29.83 -15.22 21.22
N LEU A 132 28.74 -15.83 20.74
CA LEU A 132 28.75 -16.72 19.58
C LEU A 132 28.73 -15.93 18.25
N ALA A 133 28.33 -14.66 18.28
CA ALA A 133 28.47 -13.73 17.16
C ALA A 133 29.02 -12.38 17.66
N SER A 134 29.93 -11.78 16.90
CA SER A 134 30.55 -10.49 17.25
C SER A 134 29.65 -9.29 16.94
N ASN A 135 28.75 -9.41 15.97
CA ASN A 135 27.81 -8.36 15.58
C ASN A 135 26.55 -8.95 14.89
N ILE A 136 25.58 -8.08 14.59
CA ILE A 136 24.31 -8.44 13.95
C ILE A 136 24.53 -9.09 12.57
N GLY A 137 25.49 -8.60 11.78
CA GLY A 137 25.78 -9.15 10.45
C GLY A 137 26.27 -10.60 10.51
N VAL A 138 27.20 -10.89 11.42
CA VAL A 138 27.70 -12.25 11.66
C VAL A 138 26.59 -13.15 12.21
N ALA A 139 25.75 -12.66 13.11
CA ALA A 139 24.61 -13.41 13.63
C ALA A 139 23.62 -13.79 12.51
N LYS A 140 23.27 -12.83 11.64
CA LYS A 140 22.42 -13.08 10.47
C LYS A 140 23.04 -14.10 9.50
N SER A 141 24.35 -14.04 9.27
CA SER A 141 25.04 -15.05 8.44
C SER A 141 24.94 -16.44 9.06
N LYS A 142 25.19 -16.57 10.37
CA LYS A 142 25.09 -17.85 11.08
C LYS A 142 23.68 -18.45 11.03
N ILE A 143 22.65 -17.62 11.11
CA ILE A 143 21.25 -18.02 10.97
C ILE A 143 20.97 -18.52 9.53
N ARG A 144 21.42 -17.78 8.50
CA ARG A 144 21.26 -18.16 7.09
C ARG A 144 21.96 -19.47 6.73
N GLU A 145 23.13 -19.70 7.32
CA GLU A 145 23.90 -20.94 7.17
C GLU A 145 23.25 -22.14 7.89
N LYS A 146 22.10 -21.96 8.57
CA LYS A 146 21.37 -22.98 9.32
C LYS A 146 22.26 -23.74 10.31
N LYS A 147 23.22 -23.05 10.94
CA LYS A 147 24.13 -23.67 11.91
C LYS A 147 23.34 -24.26 13.09
N PRO A 148 23.70 -25.45 13.60
CA PRO A 148 23.01 -26.11 14.71
C PRO A 148 22.79 -25.21 15.94
N ILE A 149 23.78 -24.36 16.22
CA ILE A 149 23.78 -23.37 17.31
C ILE A 149 22.57 -22.42 17.25
N ALA A 150 22.09 -22.06 16.05
CA ALA A 150 20.91 -21.20 15.92
C ALA A 150 19.63 -21.90 16.40
N TRP A 151 19.56 -23.22 16.26
CA TRP A 151 18.44 -24.03 16.74
C TRP A 151 18.47 -24.22 18.25
N GLU A 152 19.66 -24.39 18.83
CA GLU A 152 19.84 -24.45 20.29
C GLU A 152 19.36 -23.16 20.95
N ILE A 153 19.79 -22.00 20.44
CA ILE A 153 19.36 -20.70 20.95
C ILE A 153 17.86 -20.47 20.72
N LEU A 154 17.31 -20.93 19.61
CA LEU A 154 15.87 -20.84 19.36
C LEU A 154 15.06 -21.63 20.40
N GLN A 155 15.52 -22.82 20.80
CA GLN A 155 14.88 -23.61 21.86
C GLN A 155 15.01 -22.98 23.25
N GLU A 156 16.04 -22.16 23.50
CA GLU A 156 16.13 -21.38 24.74
C GLU A 156 15.19 -20.17 24.77
N VAL A 157 14.84 -19.64 23.59
CA VAL A 157 13.96 -18.47 23.44
C VAL A 157 12.48 -18.85 23.49
N MET A 158 12.13 -20.04 23.00
CA MET A 158 10.77 -20.59 22.96
C MET A 158 10.39 -21.30 24.25
#